data_AF-A0A832G9P5-F1
#
_entry.id   AF-A0A832G9P5-F1
#
_cell.length_a   1.000
_cell.length_b   1.000
_cell.length_c   1.000
_cell.angle_alpha   90.00
_cell.angle_beta   90.00
_cell.angle_gamma   90.00
#
_symmetry.space_group_name_H-M   'P 1'
#
loop_
_entity.id
_entity.type
_entity.pdbx_description
1 polymer ?
#
loop_
_entity_poly.entity_id
_entity_poly.type
_entity_poly.pdbx_seq_one_letter_code
_entity_poly.pdbx_strand_id
1 'polypeptide(L)'
;MLVEILRRIELTTMEDLPARIESVKVSLERIYGVKLGVEFRVLPVRSLCPTEEFLERDKLTLILMKVVDEGYRVPIVTVRKGGEYYIIDGHHRSYVMMKLMEEMVGSYVLRFPEEVSYRAPSKRPIESLPLIDPAPIDDPIVRAWSQIITLLRYYEAIYGIPFYMRVESVPIESLVPTQPQVSMRQIASINRLLVPIICVKHNEKYYILDGHARTLKARGMGLNSIRAVVLTPGGRVEYGVIRTSERMGLRSIDDIRVIR
;
A
#
# COMPACT_ATOMS: atom_id res chain seq x y z
N MET A 1 22.50 -1.47 24.69
CA MET A 1 21.37 -1.07 25.56
C MET A 1 20.74 0.15 24.92
N LEU A 2 19.60 -0.08 24.25
CA LEU A 2 18.59 0.88 23.75
C LEU A 2 17.84 0.11 22.64
N VAL A 3 17.02 -0.85 23.07
CA VAL A 3 15.95 -1.37 22.22
C VAL A 3 14.91 -0.28 22.25
N GLU A 4 14.97 0.63 21.28
CA GLU A 4 13.90 1.60 21.06
C GLU A 4 12.59 0.83 20.91
N ILE A 5 11.61 1.27 21.68
CA ILE A 5 10.30 0.65 21.83
C ILE A 5 9.62 0.70 20.46
N LEU A 6 9.66 -0.41 19.71
CA LEU A 6 8.83 -0.54 18.51
C LEU A 6 7.38 -0.28 18.93
N ARG A 7 6.74 0.68 18.29
CA ARG A 7 5.28 0.83 18.34
C ARG A 7 4.66 -0.50 17.91
N ARG A 8 4.04 -1.23 18.84
CA ARG A 8 3.40 -2.52 18.54
C ARG A 8 2.12 -2.27 17.75
N ILE A 9 2.17 -2.52 16.45
CA ILE A 9 1.00 -2.42 15.57
C ILE A 9 0.34 -3.78 15.52
N GLU A 10 -0.84 -3.90 16.14
CA GLU A 10 -1.66 -5.10 16.07
C GLU A 10 -2.63 -4.99 14.89
N LEU A 11 -2.55 -5.95 13.97
CA LEU A 11 -3.44 -6.06 12.81
C LEU A 11 -4.53 -7.07 13.13
N THR A 12 -5.78 -6.71 12.86
CA THR A 12 -6.93 -7.61 13.05
C THR A 12 -6.77 -8.85 12.19
N THR A 13 -6.79 -10.04 12.79
CA THR A 13 -6.79 -11.31 12.07
C THR A 13 -8.22 -11.79 11.78
N MET A 14 -8.39 -12.89 11.05
CA MET A 14 -9.70 -13.54 10.90
C MET A 14 -10.25 -14.06 12.23
N GLU A 15 -9.36 -14.50 13.13
CA GLU A 15 -9.74 -15.01 14.46
C GLU A 15 -10.20 -13.88 15.38
N ASP A 16 -9.57 -12.70 15.30
CA ASP A 16 -9.95 -11.52 16.10
C ASP A 16 -11.21 -10.82 15.58
N LEU A 17 -11.58 -11.07 14.32
CA LEU A 17 -12.60 -10.30 13.63
C LEU A 17 -13.98 -10.34 14.32
N PRO A 18 -14.50 -11.48 14.80
CA PRO A 18 -15.77 -11.50 15.54
C PRO A 18 -15.75 -10.61 16.78
N ALA A 19 -14.67 -10.66 17.57
CA ALA A 19 -14.52 -9.82 18.77
C ALA A 19 -14.41 -8.34 18.40
N ARG A 20 -13.71 -8.01 17.29
CA ARG A 20 -13.61 -6.64 16.78
C ARG A 20 -14.97 -6.11 16.33
N ILE A 21 -15.76 -6.89 15.60
CA ILE A 21 -17.12 -6.51 15.17
C ILE A 21 -17.99 -6.25 16.39
N GLU A 22 -17.99 -7.14 17.37
CA GLU A 22 -18.81 -6.99 18.58
C GLU A 22 -18.38 -5.77 19.39
N SER A 23 -17.08 -5.52 19.54
CA SER A 23 -16.55 -4.34 20.21
C SER A 23 -17.02 -3.04 19.56
N VAL A 24 -16.90 -2.94 18.22
CA VAL A 24 -17.35 -1.77 17.45
C VAL A 24 -18.87 -1.62 17.55
N LYS A 25 -19.62 -2.72 17.40
CA LYS A 25 -21.07 -2.75 17.52
C LYS A 25 -21.51 -2.21 18.88
N VAL A 26 -21.02 -2.79 19.98
CA VAL A 26 -21.37 -2.38 21.35
C VAL A 26 -21.04 -0.90 21.59
N SER A 27 -19.92 -0.42 21.08
CA SER A 27 -19.55 1.00 21.17
C SER A 27 -20.60 1.90 20.50
N LEU A 28 -21.01 1.58 19.26
CA LEU A 28 -22.04 2.34 18.56
C LEU A 28 -23.42 2.19 19.20
N GLU A 29 -23.80 1.00 19.67
CA GLU A 29 -25.07 0.78 20.39
C GLU A 29 -25.16 1.70 21.62
N ARG A 30 -24.06 1.87 22.37
CA ARG A 30 -24.01 2.79 23.52
C ARG A 30 -24.13 4.26 23.10
N ILE A 31 -23.44 4.67 22.03
CA ILE A 31 -23.45 6.06 21.55
C ILE A 31 -24.85 6.48 21.05
N TYR A 32 -25.57 5.56 20.41
CA TYR A 32 -26.84 5.85 19.75
C TYR A 32 -28.07 5.35 20.52
N GLY A 33 -27.89 4.60 21.62
CA GLY A 33 -28.99 4.10 22.44
C GLY A 33 -29.89 3.07 21.74
N VAL A 34 -29.37 2.34 20.75
CA VAL A 34 -30.12 1.38 19.93
C VAL A 34 -29.38 0.06 19.81
N LYS A 35 -30.09 -0.99 19.40
CA LYS A 35 -29.50 -2.27 19.00
C LYS A 35 -29.19 -2.28 17.51
N LEU A 36 -28.00 -2.77 17.15
CA LEU A 36 -27.54 -2.83 15.76
C LEU A 36 -27.60 -4.27 15.23
N GLY A 37 -28.07 -4.41 13.99
CA GLY A 37 -27.91 -5.64 13.22
C GLY A 37 -26.50 -5.72 12.62
N VAL A 38 -26.07 -6.93 12.27
CA VAL A 38 -24.84 -7.17 11.51
C VAL A 38 -25.17 -8.00 10.28
N GLU A 39 -24.65 -7.61 9.13
CA GLU A 39 -24.82 -8.34 7.86
C GLU A 39 -23.50 -8.35 7.10
N PHE A 40 -23.10 -9.50 6.56
CA PHE A 40 -21.95 -9.54 5.66
C PHE A 40 -22.34 -9.14 4.22
N ARG A 41 -21.54 -8.29 3.59
CA ARG A 41 -21.68 -7.87 2.18
C ARG A 41 -20.32 -7.76 1.51
N VAL A 42 -20.31 -7.88 0.19
CA VAL A 42 -19.17 -7.51 -0.65
C VAL A 42 -19.46 -6.14 -1.24
N LEU A 43 -18.55 -5.18 -1.01
CA LEU A 43 -18.75 -3.76 -1.33
C LEU A 43 -17.71 -3.27 -2.35
N PRO A 44 -18.08 -2.37 -3.29
CA PRO A 44 -17.13 -1.75 -4.19
C PRO A 44 -16.16 -0.85 -3.41
N VAL A 45 -14.86 -1.13 -3.48
CA VAL A 45 -13.82 -0.41 -2.70
C VAL A 45 -13.86 1.10 -2.98
N ARG A 46 -14.07 1.48 -4.24
CA ARG A 46 -14.18 2.87 -4.71
C ARG A 46 -15.34 3.66 -4.11
N SER A 47 -16.36 2.96 -3.60
CA SER A 47 -17.57 3.58 -3.03
C SER A 47 -17.46 3.84 -1.52
N LEU A 48 -16.39 3.34 -0.88
CA LEU A 48 -16.24 3.43 0.56
C LEU A 48 -15.88 4.85 1.01
N CYS A 49 -16.59 5.32 2.03
CA CYS A 49 -16.40 6.61 2.65
C CYS A 49 -15.60 6.43 3.96
N PRO A 50 -14.41 7.04 4.10
CA PRO A 50 -13.65 6.93 5.33
C PRO A 50 -14.30 7.78 6.44
N THR A 51 -14.19 7.30 7.68
CA THR A 51 -14.58 8.06 8.88
C THR A 51 -13.39 8.60 9.68
N GLU A 52 -12.18 8.09 9.42
CA GLU A 52 -10.93 8.59 10.00
C GLU A 52 -10.44 9.83 9.24
N GLU A 53 -9.61 10.66 9.90
CA GLU A 53 -9.04 11.87 9.32
C GLU A 53 -7.73 11.66 8.57
N PHE A 54 -7.02 10.58 8.85
CA PHE A 54 -5.72 10.29 8.29
C PHE A 54 -5.42 8.79 8.35
N LEU A 55 -4.38 8.36 7.65
CA LEU A 55 -3.80 7.04 7.78
C LEU A 55 -2.37 7.13 8.30
N GLU A 56 -2.07 6.33 9.31
CA GLU A 56 -0.71 6.14 9.80
C GLU A 56 0.15 5.34 8.81
N ARG A 57 1.29 5.90 8.37
CA ARG A 57 2.13 5.30 7.32
C ARG A 57 2.74 3.96 7.73
N ASP A 58 3.16 3.82 8.99
CA ASP A 58 3.73 2.58 9.53
C ASP A 58 2.73 1.41 9.47
N LYS A 59 1.49 1.62 9.91
CA LYS A 59 0.41 0.65 9.82
C LYS A 59 0.02 0.37 8.36
N LEU A 60 -0.03 1.41 7.53
CA LEU A 60 -0.28 1.25 6.09
C LEU A 60 0.77 0.37 5.43
N THR A 61 2.03 0.56 5.80
CA THR A 61 3.18 -0.21 5.30
C THR A 61 3.06 -1.68 5.67
N LEU A 62 2.76 -1.98 6.93
CA LEU A 62 2.58 -3.36 7.37
C LEU A 62 1.41 -4.03 6.66
N ILE A 63 0.30 -3.32 6.47
CA ILE A 63 -0.86 -3.85 5.74
C ILE A 63 -0.50 -4.10 4.28
N LEU A 64 0.19 -3.16 3.62
CA LEU A 64 0.66 -3.37 2.25
C LEU A 64 1.53 -4.62 2.13
N MET A 65 2.53 -4.75 3.00
CA MET A 65 3.41 -5.92 3.06
C MET A 65 2.59 -7.21 3.22
N LYS A 66 1.69 -7.26 4.21
CA LYS A 66 0.86 -8.44 4.47
C LYS A 66 -0.12 -8.78 3.34
N VAL A 67 -0.70 -7.77 2.69
CA VAL A 67 -1.60 -7.99 1.56
C VAL A 67 -0.83 -8.60 0.40
N VAL A 68 0.36 -8.09 0.11
CA VAL A 68 1.18 -8.53 -1.02
C VAL A 68 1.88 -9.86 -0.76
N ASP A 69 2.37 -10.11 0.45
CA ASP A 69 3.16 -11.32 0.77
C ASP A 69 2.33 -12.46 1.38
N GLU A 70 1.32 -12.14 2.20
CA GLU A 70 0.57 -13.12 2.98
C GLU A 70 -0.88 -13.28 2.49
N GLY A 71 -1.30 -12.52 1.48
CA GLY A 71 -2.69 -12.52 1.01
C GLY A 71 -3.69 -12.03 2.07
N TYR A 72 -3.26 -11.13 2.95
CA TYR A 72 -4.07 -10.61 4.05
C TYR A 72 -5.35 -9.90 3.55
N ARG A 73 -6.50 -10.57 3.65
CA ARG A 73 -7.81 -10.06 3.17
C ARG A 73 -8.91 -10.16 4.23
N VAL A 74 -8.59 -9.75 5.46
CA VAL A 74 -9.56 -9.72 6.56
C VAL A 74 -10.64 -8.67 6.25
N PRO A 75 -11.95 -9.03 6.28
CA PRO A 75 -13.05 -8.10 6.03
C PRO A 75 -13.02 -6.83 6.89
N ILE A 76 -13.58 -5.76 6.34
CA ILE A 76 -13.71 -4.46 7.00
C ILE A 76 -15.06 -4.36 7.74
N VAL A 77 -15.23 -3.36 8.59
CA VAL A 77 -16.52 -3.05 9.23
C VAL A 77 -17.03 -1.73 8.69
N THR A 78 -18.29 -1.70 8.24
CA THR A 78 -18.91 -0.49 7.70
C THR A 78 -20.27 -0.24 8.34
N VAL A 79 -20.80 0.97 8.13
CA VAL A 79 -22.18 1.33 8.41
C VAL A 79 -22.80 1.95 7.15
N ARG A 80 -24.06 1.61 6.87
CA ARG A 80 -24.78 2.19 5.73
C ARG A 80 -25.52 3.45 6.15
N LYS A 81 -25.38 4.54 5.37
CA LYS A 81 -26.16 5.77 5.54
C LYS A 81 -26.44 6.42 4.18
N GLY A 82 -27.71 6.69 3.88
CA GLY A 82 -28.09 7.41 2.67
C GLY A 82 -27.62 6.75 1.37
N GLY A 83 -27.59 5.41 1.34
CA GLY A 83 -27.07 4.64 0.19
C GLY A 83 -25.55 4.41 0.19
N GLU A 84 -24.80 5.14 1.00
CA GLU A 84 -23.33 5.07 1.07
C GLU A 84 -22.86 4.15 2.20
N TYR A 85 -21.63 3.65 2.09
CA TYR A 85 -20.99 2.80 3.08
C TYR A 85 -19.80 3.52 3.72
N TYR A 86 -19.89 3.78 5.03
CA TYR A 86 -18.86 4.45 5.81
C TYR A 86 -18.03 3.42 6.56
N ILE A 87 -16.71 3.45 6.38
CA ILE A 87 -15.77 2.55 7.04
C ILE A 87 -15.70 2.91 8.52
N ILE A 88 -16.02 1.98 9.39
CA ILE A 88 -15.84 2.12 10.84
C ILE A 88 -14.54 1.48 11.28
N ASP A 89 -14.14 0.40 10.61
CA ASP A 89 -12.88 -0.28 10.84
C ASP A 89 -12.30 -0.81 9.53
N GLY A 90 -10.99 -0.62 9.33
CA GLY A 90 -10.27 -1.12 8.15
C GLY A 90 -9.98 -0.09 7.08
N HIS A 91 -9.77 1.18 7.44
CA HIS A 91 -9.44 2.27 6.51
C HIS A 91 -8.11 2.01 5.80
N HIS A 92 -7.04 1.63 6.50
CA HIS A 92 -5.76 1.25 5.88
C HIS A 92 -5.90 0.09 4.90
N ARG A 93 -6.66 -0.95 5.26
CA ARG A 93 -6.94 -2.09 4.38
C ARG A 93 -7.65 -1.64 3.11
N SER A 94 -8.74 -0.90 3.28
CA SER A 94 -9.51 -0.36 2.16
C SER A 94 -8.66 0.53 1.26
N TYR A 95 -7.74 1.33 1.83
CA TYR A 95 -6.82 2.17 1.07
C TYR A 95 -5.82 1.33 0.26
N VAL A 96 -5.23 0.30 0.87
CA VAL A 96 -4.33 -0.62 0.15
C VAL A 96 -5.06 -1.35 -0.97
N MET A 97 -6.27 -1.86 -0.70
CA MET A 97 -7.11 -2.50 -1.73
C MET A 97 -7.39 -1.53 -2.88
N MET A 98 -7.73 -0.27 -2.57
CA MET A 98 -7.95 0.78 -3.56
C MET A 98 -6.68 1.02 -4.41
N LYS A 99 -5.52 1.14 -3.76
CA LYS A 99 -4.24 1.35 -4.44
C LYS A 99 -3.80 0.14 -5.26
N LEU A 100 -4.19 -1.07 -4.88
CA LEU A 100 -3.97 -2.30 -5.65
C LEU A 100 -5.04 -2.54 -6.73
N MET A 101 -5.96 -1.58 -6.93
CA MET A 101 -7.05 -1.65 -7.91
C MET A 101 -8.03 -2.83 -7.68
N GLU A 102 -8.15 -3.27 -6.44
CA GLU A 102 -9.15 -4.27 -6.07
C GLU A 102 -10.55 -3.66 -6.19
N GLU A 103 -11.44 -4.34 -6.90
CA GLU A 103 -12.79 -3.82 -7.16
C GLU A 103 -13.66 -3.92 -5.91
N MET A 104 -13.50 -5.01 -5.16
CA MET A 104 -14.44 -5.46 -4.14
C MET A 104 -13.74 -5.80 -2.83
N VAL A 105 -14.42 -5.58 -1.70
CA VAL A 105 -13.95 -5.99 -0.38
C VAL A 105 -15.10 -6.55 0.47
N GLY A 106 -14.83 -7.62 1.21
CA GLY A 106 -15.77 -8.15 2.19
C GLY A 106 -15.96 -7.18 3.36
N SER A 107 -17.19 -6.99 3.79
CA SER A 107 -17.54 -6.08 4.88
C SER A 107 -18.64 -6.64 5.76
N TYR A 108 -18.48 -6.50 7.07
CA TYR A 108 -19.57 -6.60 8.02
C TYR A 108 -20.22 -5.22 8.18
N VAL A 109 -21.45 -5.09 7.69
CA VAL A 109 -22.25 -3.88 7.71
C VAL A 109 -23.08 -3.86 8.99
N LEU A 110 -22.84 -2.86 9.83
CA LEU A 110 -23.65 -2.55 10.99
C LEU A 110 -24.92 -1.81 10.53
N ARG A 111 -26.08 -2.36 10.86
CA ARG A 111 -27.39 -1.82 10.45
C ARG A 111 -28.08 -1.18 11.64
N PHE A 112 -28.40 0.10 11.47
CA PHE A 112 -29.23 0.83 12.42
C PHE A 112 -30.71 0.50 12.22
N PRO A 113 -31.55 0.58 13.28
CA PRO A 113 -33.01 0.60 13.16
C PRO A 113 -33.50 1.76 12.29
N GLU A 114 -34.73 1.70 11.78
CA GLU A 114 -35.25 2.70 10.82
C GLU A 114 -35.33 4.11 11.41
N GLU A 115 -35.54 4.22 12.72
CA GLU A 115 -35.77 5.46 13.44
C GLU A 115 -34.48 6.22 13.76
N VAL A 116 -33.32 5.56 13.66
CA VAL A 116 -32.02 6.13 14.05
C VAL A 116 -31.04 5.99 12.90
N SER A 117 -30.30 7.06 12.60
CA SER A 117 -29.28 7.04 11.56
C SER A 117 -27.90 7.38 12.09
N TYR A 118 -26.88 6.79 11.47
CA TYR A 118 -25.50 7.09 11.78
C TYR A 118 -25.17 8.57 11.49
N ARG A 119 -24.49 9.24 12.41
CA ARG A 119 -23.94 10.59 12.21
C ARG A 119 -22.62 10.50 11.44
N ALA A 120 -22.73 10.28 10.14
CA ALA A 120 -21.59 10.23 9.24
C ALA A 120 -20.91 11.60 9.03
N PRO A 121 -19.58 11.62 8.87
CA PRO A 121 -18.85 12.80 8.39
C PRO A 121 -19.17 13.09 6.92
N SER A 122 -18.65 14.20 6.41
CA SER A 122 -18.77 14.58 4.99
C SER A 122 -18.22 13.48 4.09
N LYS A 123 -18.97 13.16 3.03
CA LYS A 123 -18.57 12.19 2.01
C LYS A 123 -17.25 12.65 1.35
N ARG A 124 -16.26 11.78 1.36
CA ARG A 124 -15.00 11.95 0.62
C ARG A 124 -14.47 10.58 0.18
N PRO A 125 -13.67 10.50 -0.90
CA PRO A 125 -13.09 9.24 -1.33
C PRO A 125 -11.98 8.80 -0.38
N ILE A 126 -11.77 7.49 -0.23
CA ILE A 126 -10.69 6.96 0.62
C ILE A 126 -9.29 7.44 0.23
N GLU A 127 -9.05 7.68 -1.06
CA GLU A 127 -7.75 8.17 -1.57
C GLU A 127 -7.43 9.60 -1.14
N SER A 128 -8.42 10.35 -0.63
CA SER A 128 -8.22 11.70 -0.10
C SER A 128 -7.59 11.73 1.29
N LEU A 129 -7.47 10.58 1.97
CA LEU A 129 -6.92 10.54 3.32
C LEU A 129 -5.43 10.93 3.31
N PRO A 130 -5.02 11.95 4.09
CA PRO A 130 -3.62 12.28 4.28
C PRO A 130 -2.91 11.14 5.03
N LEU A 131 -1.61 11.01 4.78
CA LEU A 131 -0.75 10.12 5.55
C LEU A 131 -0.04 10.91 6.64
N ILE A 132 0.03 10.35 7.84
CA ILE A 132 0.85 10.88 8.93
C ILE A 132 1.93 9.88 9.34
N ASP A 133 2.99 10.42 9.93
CA ASP A 133 4.11 9.67 10.47
C ASP A 133 4.10 9.75 11.99
N PRO A 134 3.42 8.81 12.68
CA PRO A 134 3.29 8.88 14.13
C PRO A 134 4.61 8.52 14.84
N ALA A 135 5.47 7.74 14.19
CA ALA A 135 6.78 7.34 14.71
C ALA A 135 7.73 6.98 13.55
N PRO A 136 9.06 6.99 13.78
CA PRO A 136 10.03 6.40 12.87
C PRO A 136 9.77 4.89 12.65
N ILE A 137 10.12 4.40 11.45
CA ILE A 137 10.08 2.97 11.12
C ILE A 137 11.50 2.43 11.24
N ASP A 138 11.79 1.69 12.31
CA ASP A 138 13.15 1.23 12.59
C ASP A 138 13.53 -0.04 11.83
N ASP A 139 12.59 -0.97 11.71
CA ASP A 139 12.79 -2.23 11.00
C ASP A 139 13.19 -1.98 9.52
N PRO A 140 14.35 -2.47 9.05
CA PRO A 140 14.84 -2.22 7.70
C PRO A 140 13.94 -2.76 6.58
N ILE A 141 13.25 -3.89 6.81
CA ILE A 141 12.35 -4.50 5.84
C ILE A 141 11.09 -3.63 5.72
N VAL A 142 10.48 -3.27 6.85
CA VAL A 142 9.31 -2.38 6.89
C VAL A 142 9.68 -1.02 6.32
N ARG A 143 10.87 -0.49 6.62
CA ARG A 143 11.36 0.78 6.05
C ARG A 143 11.46 0.71 4.53
N ALA A 144 11.96 -0.39 3.97
CA ALA A 144 12.03 -0.57 2.51
C ALA A 144 10.63 -0.69 1.88
N TRP A 145 9.67 -1.36 2.54
CA TRP A 145 8.27 -1.35 2.12
C TRP A 145 7.64 0.05 2.19
N SER A 146 7.97 0.83 3.22
CA SER A 146 7.48 2.20 3.38
C SER A 146 7.93 3.10 2.23
N GLN A 147 9.11 2.85 1.65
CA GLN A 147 9.56 3.60 0.46
C GLN A 147 8.65 3.42 -0.75
N ILE A 148 7.94 2.29 -0.87
CA ILE A 148 6.94 2.10 -1.94
C ILE A 148 5.79 3.09 -1.77
N ILE A 149 5.32 3.28 -0.54
CA ILE A 149 4.26 4.25 -0.21
C ILE A 149 4.77 5.69 -0.42
N THR A 150 5.99 5.98 0.01
CA THR A 150 6.61 7.30 -0.20
C THR A 150 6.70 7.64 -1.69
N LEU A 151 7.20 6.71 -2.52
CA LEU A 151 7.30 6.91 -3.96
C LEU A 151 5.94 7.00 -4.64
N LEU A 152 4.96 6.19 -4.22
CA LEU A 152 3.58 6.31 -4.67
C LEU A 152 3.07 7.75 -4.45
N ARG A 153 3.15 8.27 -3.22
CA ARG A 153 2.69 9.62 -2.88
C ARG A 153 3.48 10.72 -3.59
N TYR A 154 4.79 10.53 -3.74
CA TYR A 154 5.65 11.46 -4.48
C TYR A 154 5.24 11.57 -5.95
N TYR A 155 4.94 10.45 -6.61
CA TYR A 155 4.45 10.44 -7.99
C TYR A 155 3.08 11.09 -8.12
N GLU A 156 2.15 10.81 -7.18
CA GLU A 156 0.85 11.49 -7.17
C GLU A 156 0.98 13.00 -7.04
N ALA A 157 1.87 13.47 -6.16
CA ALA A 157 2.11 14.89 -5.95
C ALA A 157 2.70 15.58 -7.18
N ILE A 158 3.69 14.96 -7.86
CA ILE A 158 4.35 15.56 -9.01
C ILE A 158 3.46 15.62 -10.24
N TYR A 159 2.67 14.58 -10.49
CA TYR A 159 1.85 14.50 -11.70
C TYR A 159 0.42 15.01 -11.48
N GLY A 160 0.01 15.29 -10.24
CA GLY A 160 -1.32 15.82 -9.92
C GLY A 160 -2.47 14.86 -10.23
N ILE A 161 -2.17 13.55 -10.33
CA ILE A 161 -3.14 12.50 -10.64
C ILE A 161 -2.93 11.30 -9.72
N PRO A 162 -3.96 10.45 -9.49
CA PRO A 162 -3.79 9.25 -8.69
C PRO A 162 -2.86 8.25 -9.38
N PHE A 163 -2.10 7.54 -8.56
CA PHE A 163 -1.34 6.37 -8.95
C PHE A 163 -1.83 5.14 -8.21
N TYR A 164 -1.66 4.01 -8.87
CA TYR A 164 -2.02 2.68 -8.43
C TYR A 164 -0.82 1.75 -8.50
N MET A 165 -0.93 0.59 -7.88
CA MET A 165 0.12 -0.40 -7.76
C MET A 165 -0.34 -1.71 -8.41
N ARG A 166 0.51 -2.31 -9.23
CA ARG A 166 0.40 -3.71 -9.64
C ARG A 166 1.60 -4.48 -9.13
N VAL A 167 1.38 -5.66 -8.59
CA VAL A 167 2.47 -6.57 -8.21
C VAL A 167 2.73 -7.48 -9.40
N GLU A 168 3.93 -7.39 -9.97
CA GLU A 168 4.33 -8.13 -11.17
C GLU A 168 5.65 -8.86 -10.93
N SER A 169 5.84 -10.01 -11.60
CA SER A 169 7.17 -10.60 -11.77
C SER A 169 7.76 -10.03 -13.05
N VAL A 170 8.76 -9.15 -12.91
CA VAL A 170 9.31 -8.40 -14.04
C VAL A 170 10.61 -9.06 -14.52
N PRO A 171 10.76 -9.34 -15.82
CA PRO A 171 12.00 -9.87 -16.36
C PRO A 171 13.15 -8.88 -16.19
N ILE A 172 14.33 -9.34 -15.74
CA ILE A 172 15.46 -8.46 -15.41
C ILE A 172 15.97 -7.72 -16.65
N GLU A 173 15.95 -8.36 -17.81
CA GLU A 173 16.32 -7.81 -19.12
C GLU A 173 15.40 -6.68 -19.61
N SER A 174 14.20 -6.58 -19.05
CA SER A 174 13.25 -5.49 -19.32
C SER A 174 13.45 -4.28 -18.41
N LEU A 175 14.30 -4.39 -17.38
CA LEU A 175 14.54 -3.32 -16.42
C LEU A 175 15.58 -2.32 -16.92
N VAL A 176 15.23 -1.05 -16.79
CA VAL A 176 16.10 0.10 -17.08
C VAL A 176 16.44 0.78 -15.76
N PRO A 177 17.73 0.91 -15.41
CA PRO A 177 18.11 1.61 -14.21
C PRO A 177 17.98 3.12 -14.39
N THR A 178 17.78 3.79 -13.26
CA THR A 178 17.63 5.25 -13.15
C THR A 178 18.75 5.87 -12.32
N GLN A 179 19.61 5.03 -11.75
CA GLN A 179 20.88 5.42 -11.13
C GLN A 179 22.03 4.67 -11.82
N PRO A 180 23.16 5.36 -12.11
CA PRO A 180 24.26 4.78 -12.86
C PRO A 180 25.24 3.97 -12.00
N GLN A 181 25.12 4.05 -10.67
CA GLN A 181 26.07 3.47 -9.73
C GLN A 181 25.33 2.84 -8.54
N VAL A 182 25.86 1.71 -8.05
CA VAL A 182 25.39 1.04 -6.83
C VAL A 182 26.60 0.56 -6.04
N SER A 183 26.59 0.72 -4.71
CA SER A 183 27.69 0.24 -3.88
C SER A 183 27.67 -1.28 -3.71
N MET A 184 28.83 -1.92 -3.80
CA MET A 184 29.03 -3.33 -3.51
C MET A 184 28.57 -3.69 -2.09
N ARG A 185 28.74 -2.77 -1.12
CA ARG A 185 28.25 -2.97 0.26
C ARG A 185 26.73 -3.10 0.33
N GLN A 186 26.01 -2.31 -0.46
CA GLN A 186 24.54 -2.37 -0.53
C GLN A 186 24.05 -3.68 -1.14
N ILE A 187 24.79 -4.24 -2.11
CA ILE A 187 24.46 -5.54 -2.71
C ILE A 187 24.75 -6.67 -1.72
N ALA A 188 25.90 -6.61 -1.05
CA ALA A 188 26.35 -7.63 -0.11
C ALA A 188 25.47 -7.74 1.13
N SER A 189 24.88 -6.63 1.61
CA SER A 189 23.97 -6.63 2.77
C SER A 189 22.63 -7.30 2.49
N ILE A 190 22.29 -7.55 1.22
CA ILE A 190 21.04 -8.21 0.84
C ILE A 190 21.22 -9.72 0.93
N ASN A 191 20.74 -10.28 2.03
CA ASN A 191 20.72 -11.74 2.27
C ASN A 191 19.56 -12.42 1.55
N ARG A 192 18.40 -11.75 1.46
CA ARG A 192 17.16 -12.27 0.86
C ARG A 192 16.40 -11.17 0.13
N LEU A 193 15.71 -11.53 -0.95
CA LEU A 193 14.90 -10.61 -1.76
C LEU A 193 13.46 -10.54 -1.24
N LEU A 194 13.30 -10.05 0.00
CA LEU A 194 12.00 -10.00 0.67
C LEU A 194 11.13 -8.84 0.18
N VAL A 195 11.73 -7.70 -0.14
CA VAL A 195 10.98 -6.51 -0.54
C VAL A 195 11.02 -6.39 -2.07
N PRO A 196 9.87 -6.24 -2.74
CA PRO A 196 9.86 -6.00 -4.18
C PRO A 196 10.64 -4.73 -4.54
N ILE A 197 11.12 -4.66 -5.77
CA ILE A 197 11.54 -3.38 -6.33
C ILE A 197 10.31 -2.54 -6.64
N ILE A 198 10.50 -1.26 -6.92
CA ILE A 198 9.41 -0.40 -7.41
C ILE A 198 9.84 0.25 -8.71
N CYS A 199 8.96 0.26 -9.69
CA CYS A 199 9.23 0.77 -11.03
C CYS A 199 8.00 1.41 -11.66
N VAL A 200 8.20 2.10 -12.78
CA VAL A 200 7.13 2.50 -13.71
C VAL A 200 7.30 1.76 -15.03
N LYS A 201 6.19 1.40 -15.67
CA LYS A 201 6.21 0.78 -16.99
C LYS A 201 6.03 1.84 -18.07
N HIS A 202 6.88 1.79 -19.10
CA HIS A 202 6.70 2.58 -20.32
C HIS A 202 7.07 1.71 -21.52
N ASN A 203 6.10 1.51 -22.42
CA ASN A 203 6.17 0.49 -23.48
C ASN A 203 6.50 -0.89 -22.86
N GLU A 204 7.46 -1.61 -23.43
CA GLU A 204 7.91 -2.93 -22.97
C GLU A 204 9.05 -2.86 -21.93
N LYS A 205 9.31 -1.68 -21.35
CA LYS A 205 10.40 -1.46 -20.40
C LYS A 205 9.90 -1.00 -19.04
N TYR A 206 10.65 -1.38 -18.00
CA TYR A 206 10.35 -1.07 -16.61
C TYR A 206 11.48 -0.24 -16.00
N TYR A 207 11.21 1.00 -15.64
CA TYR A 207 12.21 1.94 -15.12
C TYR A 207 12.24 1.89 -13.59
N ILE A 208 13.35 1.45 -13.02
CA ILE A 208 13.48 1.22 -11.56
C ILE A 208 13.44 2.54 -10.82
N LEU A 209 12.50 2.74 -9.90
CA LEU A 209 12.47 3.90 -9.00
C LEU A 209 13.30 3.65 -7.74
N ASP A 210 13.18 2.46 -7.17
CA ASP A 210 14.03 1.97 -6.06
C ASP A 210 14.23 0.45 -6.18
N GLY A 211 15.36 -0.03 -5.65
CA GLY A 211 15.67 -1.46 -5.60
C GLY A 211 16.73 -1.93 -6.61
N HIS A 212 17.59 -1.05 -7.11
CA HIS A 212 18.65 -1.43 -8.06
C HIS A 212 19.65 -2.42 -7.44
N ALA A 213 20.04 -2.24 -6.17
CA ALA A 213 20.88 -3.21 -5.46
C ALA A 213 20.19 -4.60 -5.34
N ARG A 214 18.87 -4.62 -5.10
CA ARG A 214 18.07 -5.87 -5.08
C ARG A 214 18.03 -6.52 -6.46
N THR A 215 17.92 -5.72 -7.53
CA THR A 215 17.96 -6.20 -8.91
C THR A 215 19.31 -6.82 -9.26
N LEU A 216 20.41 -6.15 -8.90
CA LEU A 216 21.76 -6.67 -9.09
C LEU A 216 22.00 -7.95 -8.29
N LYS A 217 21.51 -8.01 -7.05
CA LYS A 217 21.56 -9.22 -6.22
C LYS A 217 20.79 -10.37 -6.87
N ALA A 218 19.57 -10.13 -7.35
CA ALA A 218 18.75 -11.13 -8.04
C ALA A 218 19.46 -11.70 -9.27
N ARG A 219 20.04 -10.83 -10.11
CA ARG A 219 20.85 -11.25 -11.25
C ARG A 219 22.07 -12.07 -10.82
N GLY A 220 22.78 -11.64 -9.78
CA GLY A 220 23.92 -12.38 -9.23
C GLY A 220 23.54 -13.75 -8.63
N MET A 221 22.28 -13.95 -8.26
CA MET A 221 21.72 -15.24 -7.84
C MET A 221 21.24 -16.11 -9.03
N GLY A 222 21.41 -15.64 -10.28
CA GLY A 222 20.96 -16.36 -11.47
C GLY A 222 19.45 -16.30 -11.73
N LEU A 223 18.73 -15.34 -11.13
CA LEU A 223 17.30 -15.15 -11.38
C LEU A 223 17.08 -14.40 -12.69
N ASN A 224 16.07 -14.81 -13.46
CA ASN A 224 15.68 -14.13 -14.72
C ASN A 224 14.62 -13.05 -14.51
N SER A 225 13.91 -13.08 -13.37
CA SER A 225 12.87 -12.11 -13.03
C SER A 225 12.97 -11.70 -11.57
N ILE A 226 12.39 -10.55 -11.25
CA ILE A 226 12.31 -10.01 -9.89
C ILE A 226 10.91 -9.48 -9.61
N ARG A 227 10.43 -9.65 -8.38
CA ARG A 227 9.15 -9.12 -7.95
C ARG A 227 9.21 -7.59 -7.88
N ALA A 228 8.24 -6.93 -8.49
CA ALA A 228 8.14 -5.49 -8.56
C ALA A 228 6.74 -4.99 -8.20
N VAL A 229 6.68 -3.83 -7.55
CA VAL A 229 5.49 -2.98 -7.51
C VAL A 229 5.59 -1.99 -8.66
N VAL A 230 4.72 -2.13 -9.65
CA VAL A 230 4.65 -1.30 -10.83
C VAL A 230 3.63 -0.18 -10.58
N LEU A 231 4.13 1.05 -10.51
CA LEU A 231 3.28 2.23 -10.38
C LEU A 231 2.58 2.54 -11.72
N THR A 232 1.25 2.64 -11.66
CA THR A 232 0.39 2.90 -12.82
C THR A 232 -0.42 4.17 -12.60
N PRO A 233 -0.39 5.14 -13.53
CA PRO A 233 -1.12 6.38 -13.41
C PRO A 233 -2.60 6.17 -13.76
N GLY A 234 -3.49 6.92 -13.12
CA GLY A 234 -4.91 6.99 -13.49
C GLY A 234 -5.19 7.73 -14.80
N GLY A 235 -4.16 8.26 -15.47
CA GLY A 235 -4.23 9.02 -16.71
C GLY A 235 -2.92 8.96 -17.49
N ARG A 236 -2.84 9.67 -18.62
CA ARG A 236 -1.59 9.72 -19.41
C ARG A 236 -0.53 10.56 -18.68
N VAL A 237 0.69 10.04 -18.61
CA VAL A 237 1.85 10.69 -18.00
C VAL A 237 3.09 10.48 -18.86
N GLU A 238 3.89 11.53 -19.00
CA GLU A 238 5.27 11.43 -19.48
C GLU A 238 6.22 11.37 -18.29
N TYR A 239 6.86 10.22 -18.08
CA TYR A 239 7.73 10.06 -16.92
C TYR A 239 9.06 10.79 -17.10
N GLY A 240 9.33 11.76 -16.22
CA GLY A 240 10.63 12.46 -16.21
C GLY A 240 11.81 11.52 -15.99
N VAL A 241 11.60 10.39 -15.30
CA VAL A 241 12.64 9.38 -15.02
C VAL A 241 13.19 8.72 -16.29
N ILE A 242 12.39 8.60 -17.35
CA ILE A 242 12.82 8.03 -18.63
C ILE A 242 13.90 8.92 -19.26
N ARG A 243 13.61 10.23 -19.34
CA ARG A 243 14.55 11.23 -19.85
C ARG A 243 15.83 11.28 -19.01
N THR A 244 15.75 10.97 -17.72
CA THR A 244 16.93 10.88 -16.85
C THR A 244 17.79 9.67 -17.19
N SER A 245 17.20 8.47 -17.33
CA SER A 245 17.92 7.26 -17.75
C SER A 245 18.60 7.45 -19.12
N GLU A 246 17.89 8.02 -20.09
CA GLU A 246 18.42 8.29 -21.43
C GLU A 246 19.64 9.23 -21.39
N ARG A 247 19.55 10.34 -20.65
CA ARG A 247 20.66 11.29 -20.46
C ARG A 247 21.88 10.67 -19.80
N MET A 248 21.67 9.68 -18.93
CA MET A 248 22.75 8.93 -18.27
C MET A 248 23.27 7.77 -19.13
N GLY A 249 22.70 7.52 -20.32
CA GLY A 249 23.07 6.40 -21.18
C GLY A 249 22.62 5.03 -20.64
N LEU A 250 21.64 4.99 -19.76
CA LEU A 250 21.16 3.77 -19.10
C LEU A 250 20.04 3.11 -19.91
N ARG A 251 20.25 1.87 -20.33
CA ARG A 251 19.35 1.06 -21.18
C ARG A 251 19.07 -0.34 -20.60
N SER A 252 19.98 -0.89 -19.81
CA SER A 252 19.81 -2.16 -19.10
C SER A 252 20.52 -2.15 -17.75
N ILE A 253 20.28 -3.19 -16.95
CA ILE A 253 20.97 -3.40 -15.66
C ILE A 253 22.50 -3.54 -15.82
N ASP A 254 22.99 -3.86 -17.02
CA ASP A 254 24.43 -3.95 -17.31
C ASP A 254 25.13 -2.59 -17.30
N ASP A 255 24.38 -1.50 -17.49
CA ASP A 255 24.93 -0.15 -17.48
C ASP A 255 25.22 0.37 -16.05
N ILE A 256 24.80 -0.36 -15.01
CA ILE A 256 25.08 0.01 -13.62
C ILE A 256 26.53 -0.32 -13.27
N ARG A 257 27.29 0.69 -12.84
CA ARG A 257 28.64 0.51 -12.30
C ARG A 257 28.59 0.16 -10.82
N VAL A 258 29.11 -1.01 -10.45
CA VAL A 258 29.25 -1.40 -9.04
C VAL A 258 30.52 -0.78 -8.46
N ILE A 259 30.36 0.11 -7.48
CA ILE A 259 31.46 0.82 -6.81
C ILE A 259 31.77 0.20 -5.45
N ARG A 260 33.02 0.26 -5.00
CA ARG A 260 33.45 -0.32 -3.71
C ARG A 260 33.00 0.50 -2.50
#